data_AF-A0AAF0F2S7-F1
#
_entry.id   AF-A0AAF0F2S7-F1
#
_cell.length_a   1.000
_cell.length_b   1.000
_cell.length_c   1.000
_cell.angle_alpha   90.00
_cell.angle_beta   90.00
_cell.angle_gamma   90.00
#
_symmetry.space_group_name_H-M   'P 1'
#
loop_
_entity.id
_entity.type
_entity.pdbx_description
1 polymer ?
#
loop_
_entity_poly.entity_id
_entity_poly.type
_entity_poly.pdbx_seq_one_letter_code
_entity_poly.pdbx_strand_id
1 'polypeptide(L)'
;MPRIRTTQTRPPPDGFDEIEPILEEYETKMRDAENETHEGKRKAESVWPILRITHMRSRYIYDLFYKREAISRELYEWLVDQKYADAS
;
A
#
# COMPACT_ATOMS: atom_id res chain seq x y z
N MET A 1 -5.67 -4.14 -1.29
CA MET A 1 -5.12 -3.82 -2.63
C MET A 1 -5.37 -2.37 -2.99
N PRO A 2 -4.50 -1.72 -3.80
CA PRO A 2 -4.78 -0.40 -4.35
C PRO A 2 -5.97 -0.43 -5.32
N ARG A 3 -6.59 0.72 -5.55
CA ARG A 3 -7.71 0.84 -6.49
C ARG A 3 -7.22 0.67 -7.92
N ILE A 4 -7.95 -0.10 -8.73
CA ILE A 4 -7.63 -0.30 -10.15
C ILE A 4 -7.66 1.06 -10.86
N ARG A 5 -6.58 1.39 -11.60
CA ARG A 5 -6.50 2.59 -12.42
C ARG A 5 -7.45 2.45 -13.62
N THR A 6 -8.40 3.36 -13.71
CA THR A 6 -9.36 3.45 -14.83
C THR A 6 -9.18 4.80 -15.53
N THR A 7 -9.86 5.01 -16.66
CA THR A 7 -9.84 6.30 -17.38
C THR A 7 -10.33 7.48 -16.52
N GLN A 8 -11.11 7.21 -15.46
CA GLN A 8 -11.61 8.22 -14.53
C GLN A 8 -10.68 8.45 -13.33
N THR A 9 -9.63 7.65 -13.18
CA THR A 9 -8.68 7.80 -12.08
C THR A 9 -7.80 9.02 -12.34
N ARG A 10 -7.69 9.91 -11.34
CA ARG A 10 -6.80 11.07 -11.42
C ARG A 10 -5.37 10.63 -11.70
N PRO A 11 -4.62 11.31 -12.59
CA PRO A 11 -3.22 10.98 -12.83
C PRO A 11 -2.41 11.07 -11.53
N PRO A 12 -1.34 10.27 -11.40
CA PRO A 12 -0.47 10.33 -10.25
C PRO A 12 0.23 11.69 -10.19
N PRO A 13 0.29 12.35 -9.02
CA PRO A 13 1.05 13.59 -8.81
C PRO A 13 2.57 13.37 -8.89
N ASP A 14 3.30 14.47 -9.01
CA ASP A 14 4.77 14.47 -9.05
C ASP A 14 5.39 13.73 -7.86
N GLY A 15 6.44 12.95 -8.12
CA GLY A 15 7.15 12.15 -7.12
C GLY A 15 6.59 10.74 -6.91
N PHE A 16 5.51 10.36 -7.60
CA PHE A 16 4.99 8.99 -7.54
C PHE A 16 5.98 7.96 -8.11
N ASP A 17 6.68 8.29 -9.19
CA ASP A 17 7.61 7.38 -9.88
C ASP A 17 8.75 6.88 -8.97
N GLU A 18 9.15 7.67 -7.97
CA GLU A 18 10.20 7.29 -7.02
C GLU A 18 9.73 6.26 -5.98
N ILE A 19 8.45 6.26 -5.65
CA ILE A 19 7.85 5.38 -4.64
C ILE A 19 7.13 4.18 -5.26
N GLU A 20 6.75 4.26 -6.54
CA GLU A 20 6.03 3.22 -7.28
C GLU A 20 6.67 1.83 -7.17
N PRO A 21 8.00 1.65 -7.37
CA PRO A 21 8.62 0.32 -7.31
C PRO A 21 8.46 -0.35 -5.93
N ILE A 22 8.53 0.46 -4.87
CA ILE A 22 8.40 -0.03 -3.49
C ILE A 22 6.93 -0.39 -3.20
N LEU A 23 5.98 0.39 -3.71
CA LEU A 23 4.56 0.08 -3.59
C LEU A 23 4.16 -1.18 -4.34
N GLU A 24 4.73 -1.42 -5.53
CA GLU A 24 4.55 -2.65 -6.31
C GLU A 24 5.13 -3.88 -5.59
N GLU A 25 6.25 -3.73 -4.89
CA GLU A 25 6.83 -4.80 -4.08
C GLU A 25 5.87 -5.22 -2.95
N TYR A 26 5.24 -4.25 -2.27
CA TYR A 26 4.23 -4.55 -1.25
C TYR A 26 2.98 -5.21 -1.85
N GLU A 27 2.56 -4.81 -3.05
CA GLU A 27 1.44 -5.44 -3.74
C GLU A 27 1.76 -6.89 -4.13
N THR A 28 2.97 -7.14 -4.61
CA THR A 28 3.44 -8.49 -4.96
C THR A 28 3.42 -9.39 -3.72
N LYS A 29 3.98 -8.90 -2.59
CA LYS A 29 3.93 -9.58 -1.30
C LYS A 29 2.50 -9.84 -0.82
N MET A 30 1.57 -8.92 -1.07
CA MET A 30 0.15 -9.08 -0.72
C MET A 30 -0.49 -10.21 -1.54
N ARG A 31 -0.26 -10.25 -2.85
CA ARG A 31 -0.75 -11.33 -3.73
C ARG A 31 -0.18 -12.69 -3.32
N ASP A 32 1.11 -12.75 -2.99
CA ASP A 32 1.75 -13.98 -2.52
C ASP A 32 1.14 -14.46 -1.19
N ALA A 33 0.90 -13.54 -0.26
CA ALA A 33 0.28 -13.86 1.03
C ALA A 33 -1.19 -14.31 0.89
N GLU A 34 -1.92 -13.80 -0.10
CA GLU A 34 -3.28 -14.25 -0.41
C GLU A 34 -3.31 -15.62 -1.07
N ASN A 35 -2.31 -15.94 -1.90
CA ASN A 35 -2.18 -17.24 -2.56
C ASN A 35 -1.56 -18.31 -1.64
N GLU A 36 -0.99 -17.93 -0.49
CA GLU A 36 -0.36 -18.86 0.43
C GLU A 36 -1.37 -19.85 1.01
N THR A 37 -1.02 -21.14 0.98
CA THR A 37 -1.90 -22.18 1.50
C THR A 37 -2.18 -21.98 3.00
N HIS A 38 -3.44 -22.20 3.37
CA HIS A 38 -3.92 -22.07 4.75
C HIS A 38 -3.91 -23.41 5.50
N GLU A 39 -3.26 -24.43 4.93
CA GLU A 39 -3.27 -25.78 5.49
C GLU A 39 -2.44 -25.82 6.78
N GLY A 40 -3.05 -26.31 7.87
CA GLY A 40 -2.42 -26.36 9.19
C GLY A 40 -2.38 -25.03 9.95
N LYS A 41 -2.83 -23.91 9.37
CA LYS A 41 -2.92 -22.60 10.05
C LYS A 41 -4.31 -22.39 10.64
N ARG A 42 -4.39 -21.68 11.78
CA ARG A 42 -5.68 -21.17 12.27
C ARG A 42 -6.19 -20.08 11.33
N LYS A 43 -7.52 -19.92 11.24
CA LYS A 43 -8.15 -18.87 10.40
C LYS A 43 -7.55 -17.47 10.64
N ALA A 44 -7.20 -17.15 11.89
CA ALA A 44 -6.56 -15.88 12.23
C ALA A 44 -5.11 -15.79 11.72
N GLU A 45 -4.35 -16.88 11.80
CA GLU A 45 -2.95 -16.94 11.38
C GLU A 45 -2.79 -16.77 9.87
N SER A 46 -3.76 -17.24 9.07
CA SER A 46 -3.80 -16.96 7.63
C SER A 46 -3.94 -15.48 7.31
N VAL A 47 -4.54 -14.69 8.20
CA VAL A 47 -4.82 -13.26 7.99
C VAL A 47 -3.68 -12.36 8.50
N TRP A 48 -2.86 -12.83 9.44
CA TRP A 48 -1.78 -12.02 10.03
C TRP A 48 -0.74 -11.51 9.01
N PRO A 49 -0.27 -12.30 8.03
CA PRO A 49 0.65 -11.80 7.01
C PRO A 49 0.05 -10.66 6.19
N ILE A 50 -1.22 -10.79 5.80
CA ILE A 50 -1.98 -9.77 5.05
C ILE A 50 -2.04 -8.47 5.87
N LEU A 51 -2.43 -8.56 7.15
CA LEU A 51 -2.50 -7.40 8.04
C LEU A 51 -1.12 -6.75 8.23
N ARG A 52 -0.07 -7.55 8.39
CA ARG A 52 1.30 -7.06 8.52
C ARG A 52 1.74 -6.26 7.30
N ILE A 53 1.45 -6.74 6.09
CA ILE A 53 1.79 -6.07 4.84
C ILE A 53 0.99 -4.76 4.70
N THR A 54 -0.32 -4.77 4.98
CA THR A 54 -1.14 -3.53 4.93
C THR A 54 -0.63 -2.46 5.89
N HIS A 55 -0.21 -2.86 7.10
CA HIS A 55 0.36 -1.96 8.09
C HIS A 55 1.73 -1.42 7.62
N MET A 56 2.61 -2.28 7.14
CA MET A 56 3.93 -1.87 6.64
C MET A 56 3.83 -0.86 5.49
N ARG A 57 2.91 -1.10 4.54
CA ARG A 57 2.66 -0.20 3.42
C ARG A 57 2.15 1.17 3.89
N SER A 58 1.18 1.20 4.79
CA SER A 58 0.64 2.46 5.34
C SER A 58 1.70 3.20 6.17
N ARG A 59 2.51 2.47 6.94
CA ARG A 59 3.59 3.06 7.73
C ARG A 59 4.70 3.66 6.85
N TYR A 60 5.03 3.02 5.75
CA TYR A 60 6.00 3.54 4.79
C TYR A 60 5.55 4.92 4.26
N ILE A 61 4.29 5.04 3.83
CA ILE A 61 3.72 6.30 3.34
C ILE A 61 3.68 7.36 4.46
N TYR A 62 3.30 6.97 5.69
CA TYR A 62 3.33 7.86 6.85
C TYR A 62 4.74 8.40 7.12
N ASP A 63 5.76 7.54 7.14
CA ASP A 63 7.13 7.93 7.43
C ASP A 63 7.70 8.84 6.33
N LEU A 64 7.30 8.64 5.07
CA LEU A 64 7.66 9.54 3.96
C LEU A 64 7.08 10.94 4.13
N PHE A 65 5.81 11.07 4.51
CA PHE A 65 5.16 12.36 4.64
C PHE A 65 5.50 13.08 5.95
N TYR A 66 5.30 12.43 7.10
CA TYR A 66 5.37 13.08 8.41
C TYR A 66 6.76 13.12 9.05
N LYS A 67 7.67 12.22 8.66
CA LYS A 67 9.01 12.19 9.26
C LYS A 67 10.11 12.65 8.33
N ARG A 68 10.06 12.18 7.08
CA ARG A 68 11.09 12.48 6.07
C ARG A 68 10.72 13.68 5.21
N GLU A 69 9.44 14.07 5.18
CA GLU A 69 8.90 15.15 4.34
C GLU A 69 9.33 15.01 2.86
N ALA A 70 9.44 13.76 2.39
CA ALA A 70 9.97 13.43 1.07
C ALA A 70 8.90 13.47 -0.03
N ILE A 71 7.62 13.51 0.35
CA ILE A 71 6.48 13.56 -0.57
C ILE A 71 5.64 14.81 -0.32
N SER A 72 5.06 15.35 -1.38
CA SER A 72 4.14 16.49 -1.29
C SER A 72 2.82 16.09 -0.62
N ARG A 73 2.10 17.09 -0.08
CA ARG A 73 0.76 16.87 0.47
C ARG A 73 -0.21 16.35 -0.60
N GLU A 74 -0.10 16.86 -1.83
CA GLU A 74 -0.93 16.42 -2.94
C GLU A 74 -0.73 14.94 -3.25
N LEU A 75 0.53 14.47 -3.28
CA LEU A 75 0.84 13.06 -3.47
C LEU A 75 0.33 12.21 -2.31
N TYR A 76 0.50 12.65 -1.06
CA TYR A 76 -0.03 11.95 0.11
C TYR A 76 -1.56 11.80 0.05
N GLU A 77 -2.30 12.87 -0.22
CA GLU A 77 -3.76 12.85 -0.33
C GLU A 77 -4.23 11.95 -1.48
N TRP A 78 -3.52 11.98 -2.61
CA TRP A 78 -3.80 11.10 -3.75
C TRP A 78 -3.58 9.62 -3.40
N LEU A 79 -2.49 9.29 -2.69
CA LEU A 79 -2.21 7.91 -2.26
C LEU A 79 -3.28 7.37 -1.31
N VAL A 80 -3.80 8.22 -0.41
CA VAL A 80 -4.91 7.87 0.49
C VAL A 80 -6.20 7.63 -0.30
N ASP A 81 -6.52 8.50 -1.27
CA ASP A 81 -7.69 8.36 -2.15
C ASP A 81 -7.64 7.07 -2.99
N GLN A 82 -6.47 6.71 -3.50
CA GLN A 82 -6.24 5.48 -4.26
C GLN A 82 -6.08 4.21 -3.41
N LYS A 83 -6.25 4.29 -2.08
CA LYS A 83 -6.17 3.16 -1.13
C LYS A 83 -4.79 2.50 -1.03
N TYR A 84 -3.72 3.27 -1.22
CA TYR A 84 -2.36 2.83 -0.90
C TYR A 84 -2.07 2.90 0.60
N ALA A 85 -2.55 3.95 1.27
CA ALA A 85 -2.49 4.11 2.73
C ALA A 85 -3.88 4.01 3.36
N ASP A 86 -3.91 3.57 4.62
CA ASP A 86 -5.08 3.74 5.48
C ASP A 86 -5.20 5.19 5.96
N ALA A 87 -6.42 5.72 5.97
CA ALA A 87 -6.75 7.08 6.42
C ALA A 87 -7.15 7.13 7.90
N SER A 88 -7.31 5.97 8.53
CA SER A 88 -7.85 5.77 9.88
C SER A 88 -6.91 6.24 10.99
#